data_AF-A0A395SH96-F1
#
_entry.id   AF-A0A395SH96-F1
#
_cell.length_a   1.000
_cell.length_b   1.000
_cell.length_c   1.000
_cell.angle_alpha   90.00
_cell.angle_beta   90.00
_cell.angle_gamma   90.00
#
_symmetry.space_group_name_H-M   'P 1'
#
loop_
_entity.id
_entity.type
_entity.pdbx_description
1 polymer ?
#
loop_
_entity_poly.entity_id
_entity_poly.type
_entity_poly.pdbx_seq_one_letter_code
_entity_poly.pdbx_strand_id
1 'polypeptide(L)'
;MDPILFTGGILDLPTDYLKRMQDECRKRDMLIIMDEAQTGVGRTGKMFAVEYEEGVVPDILALSKTLSFGLPLASISTTAEIGRGCKEAGFLWLTAHLNDPLTAAVGDKVLEIVGRDNICQKANERGQQLRAGLEKLQQKYWCIGDLRGRGPFVGF
;
A
#
# COMPACT_ATOMS: atom_id res chain seq x y z
N MET A 1 3.09 -7.67 5.57
CA MET A 1 2.21 -6.95 6.51
C MET A 1 1.60 -5.78 5.77
N ASP A 2 0.34 -5.47 6.03
CA ASP A 2 -0.33 -4.32 5.43
C ASP A 2 -0.06 -3.07 6.31
N PRO A 3 0.31 -1.91 5.73
CA PRO A 3 0.46 -0.67 6.50
C PRO A 3 -0.84 -0.17 7.15
N ILE A 4 -1.98 -0.53 6.56
CA ILE A 4 -3.33 -0.34 7.11
C ILE A 4 -4.07 -1.66 6.91
N LEU A 5 -4.58 -2.25 7.99
CA LEU A 5 -5.22 -3.56 7.94
C LEU A 5 -6.61 -3.45 7.32
N PHE A 6 -6.75 -3.82 6.04
CA PHE A 6 -8.02 -3.71 5.32
C PHE A 6 -9.07 -4.68 5.85
N THR A 7 -8.78 -5.99 5.80
CA THR A 7 -9.72 -7.06 6.18
C THR A 7 -10.04 -7.06 7.67
N GLY A 8 -9.20 -6.42 8.49
CA GLY A 8 -9.43 -6.19 9.92
C GLY A 8 -10.40 -5.04 10.24
N GLY A 9 -10.96 -4.36 9.23
CA GLY A 9 -11.86 -3.23 9.42
C GLY A 9 -11.21 -1.85 9.23
N ILE A 10 -10.24 -1.75 8.31
CA ILE A 10 -9.52 -0.51 7.98
C ILE A 10 -8.84 0.06 9.24
N LEU A 11 -7.95 -0.74 9.84
CA LEU A 11 -7.27 -0.34 11.07
C LEU A 11 -5.97 0.39 10.75
N ASP A 12 -5.87 1.64 11.21
CA ASP A 12 -4.61 2.36 11.29
C ASP A 12 -3.73 1.73 12.37
N LEU A 13 -2.46 1.52 12.04
CA LEU A 13 -1.48 1.09 13.03
C LEU A 13 -1.18 2.25 13.99
N PRO A 14 -0.87 1.95 15.27
CA PRO A 14 -0.37 2.96 16.20
C PRO A 14 0.88 3.64 15.65
N THR A 15 1.08 4.91 15.99
CA THR A 15 2.29 5.66 15.64
C THR A 15 3.54 4.89 16.05
N ASP A 16 4.56 4.89 15.19
CA ASP A 16 5.84 4.18 15.37
C ASP A 16 5.73 2.65 15.39
N TYR A 17 4.56 2.05 15.16
CA TYR A 17 4.43 0.59 15.17
C TYR A 17 5.31 -0.07 14.10
N LEU A 18 5.23 0.42 12.84
CA LEU A 18 6.03 -0.14 11.75
C LEU A 18 7.52 0.08 11.96
N LYS A 19 7.90 1.23 12.53
CA LYS A 19 9.29 1.55 12.86
C LYS A 19 9.85 0.61 13.92
N ARG A 20 9.12 0.41 15.02
CA ARG A 20 9.49 -0.54 16.07
C ARG A 20 9.58 -1.97 15.54
N MET A 21 8.63 -2.38 14.71
CA MET A 21 8.67 -3.68 14.07
C MET A 21 9.90 -3.82 13.16
N GLN A 22 10.23 -2.80 12.38
CA GLN A 22 11.44 -2.78 11.54
C GLN A 22 12.70 -2.94 12.39
N ASP A 23 12.83 -2.19 13.47
CA ASP A 23 13.98 -2.28 14.37
C ASP A 23 14.12 -3.69 14.97
N GLU A 24 13.02 -4.31 15.39
CA GLU A 24 13.04 -5.67 15.93
C GLU A 24 13.31 -6.74 14.86
N CYS A 25 12.82 -6.57 13.63
CA CYS A 25 13.14 -7.46 12.51
C CYS A 25 14.62 -7.37 12.14
N ARG A 26 15.17 -6.15 12.07
CA ARG A 26 16.59 -5.89 11.76
C ARG A 26 17.52 -6.55 12.79
N LYS A 27 17.18 -6.52 14.08
CA LYS A 27 17.95 -7.21 15.14
C LYS A 27 18.04 -8.73 14.99
N ARG A 28 17.18 -9.33 14.16
CA ARG A 28 17.02 -10.78 13.99
C ARG A 28 17.30 -11.23 12.55
N ASP A 29 17.88 -10.35 11.73
CA ASP A 29 18.12 -10.60 10.31
C ASP A 29 16.85 -11.05 9.56
N MET A 30 15.69 -10.52 9.96
CA MET A 30 14.41 -10.83 9.32
C MET A 30 14.11 -9.82 8.21
N LEU A 31 13.59 -10.34 7.09
CA LEU A 31 13.11 -9.52 5.99
C LEU A 31 11.74 -8.90 6.30
N ILE A 32 11.55 -7.67 5.84
CA ILE A 32 10.29 -6.95 5.98
C ILE A 32 9.58 -6.93 4.64
N ILE A 33 8.40 -7.54 4.60
CA ILE A 33 7.52 -7.56 3.43
C ILE A 33 6.33 -6.64 3.71
N MET A 34 6.17 -5.59 2.91
CA MET A 34 4.98 -4.74 2.93
C MET A 34 4.04 -5.13 1.79
N ASP A 35 2.81 -5.47 2.15
CA ASP A 35 1.73 -5.70 1.18
C ASP A 35 0.94 -4.41 1.02
N GLU A 36 1.12 -3.79 -0.14
CA GLU A 36 0.49 -2.54 -0.53
C GLU A 36 -0.44 -2.74 -1.72
N ALA A 37 -0.89 -3.98 -1.96
CA ALA A 37 -1.84 -4.28 -3.03
C ALA A 37 -3.15 -3.50 -2.87
N GLN A 38 -3.57 -3.18 -1.65
CA GLN A 38 -4.77 -2.40 -1.38
C GLN A 38 -4.47 -0.92 -1.09
N THR A 39 -3.39 -0.63 -0.36
CA THR A 39 -3.10 0.69 0.22
C THR A 39 -2.22 1.58 -0.65
N GLY A 40 -1.52 0.99 -1.62
CA GLY A 40 -0.60 1.70 -2.50
C GLY A 40 -1.29 2.41 -3.67
N VAL A 41 -0.46 2.99 -4.54
CA VAL A 41 -0.82 3.69 -5.77
C VAL A 41 -1.81 4.83 -5.48
N GLY A 42 -1.49 5.67 -4.49
CA GLY A 42 -2.26 6.87 -4.18
C GLY A 42 -3.55 6.64 -3.38
N ARG A 43 -3.93 5.38 -3.09
CA ARG A 43 -5.21 5.04 -2.46
C ARG A 43 -5.44 5.73 -1.13
N THR A 44 -4.41 5.84 -0.32
CA THR A 44 -4.47 6.39 1.04
C THR A 44 -4.07 7.87 1.09
N GLY A 45 -3.73 8.49 -0.05
CA GLY A 45 -3.22 9.86 -0.13
C GLY A 45 -1.69 9.99 -0.16
N LYS A 46 -0.97 8.87 -0.08
CA LYS A 46 0.47 8.73 -0.37
C LYS A 46 0.67 7.76 -1.53
N MET A 47 1.83 7.79 -2.19
CA MET A 47 2.09 6.83 -3.28
C MET A 47 2.07 5.41 -2.71
N PHE A 48 2.76 5.21 -1.59
CA PHE A 48 2.71 4.00 -0.78
C PHE A 48 2.33 4.37 0.64
N ALA A 49 1.45 3.61 1.29
CA ALA A 49 1.01 3.89 2.65
C ALA A 49 2.13 3.74 3.68
N VAL A 50 3.18 2.94 3.41
CA VAL A 50 4.37 2.86 4.26
C VAL A 50 5.07 4.22 4.41
N GLU A 51 4.92 5.14 3.45
CA GLU A 51 5.48 6.50 3.51
C GLU A 51 4.89 7.36 4.63
N TYR A 52 3.79 6.93 5.26
CA TYR A 52 3.29 7.58 6.46
C TYR A 52 4.19 7.38 7.68
N GLU A 53 5.01 6.34 7.70
CA GLU A 53 5.95 6.02 8.78
C GLU A 53 7.38 6.36 8.34
N GLU A 54 7.89 7.49 8.81
CA GLU A 54 9.19 8.00 8.40
C GLU A 54 10.33 7.07 8.82
N GLY A 55 11.20 6.74 7.86
CA GLY A 55 12.35 5.85 8.06
C GLY A 55 12.07 4.36 7.84
N VAL A 56 10.80 3.99 7.58
CA VAL A 56 10.44 2.61 7.26
C VAL A 56 10.64 2.33 5.77
N VAL A 57 11.55 1.40 5.47
CA VAL A 57 11.80 0.92 4.11
C VAL A 57 11.70 -0.60 4.12
N PRO A 58 10.73 -1.20 3.39
CA PRO A 58 10.60 -2.64 3.31
C PRO A 58 11.68 -3.24 2.40
N ASP A 59 12.05 -4.49 2.68
CA ASP A 59 12.97 -5.24 1.82
C ASP A 59 12.24 -5.80 0.60
N ILE A 60 10.94 -6.10 0.73
CA ILE A 60 10.06 -6.54 -0.35
C ILE A 60 8.74 -5.77 -0.29
N LEU A 61 8.30 -5.23 -1.43
CA LEU A 61 7.04 -4.52 -1.60
C LEU A 61 6.14 -5.28 -2.59
N ALA A 62 4.92 -5.63 -2.16
CA ALA A 62 3.92 -6.25 -3.01
C ALA A 62 2.86 -5.22 -3.45
N LEU A 63 2.58 -5.17 -4.76
CA LEU A 63 1.61 -4.28 -5.39
C LEU A 63 0.68 -5.08 -6.30
N SER A 64 -0.58 -4.65 -6.43
CA SER A 64 -1.57 -5.21 -7.36
C SER A 64 -2.76 -4.25 -7.47
N LYS A 65 -3.98 -4.75 -7.71
CA LYS A 65 -5.28 -4.06 -7.74
C LYS A 65 -5.24 -2.72 -8.47
N THR A 66 -4.99 -1.62 -7.75
CA THR A 66 -4.96 -0.26 -8.28
C THR A 66 -3.85 -0.05 -9.29
N LEU A 67 -2.77 -0.83 -9.21
CA LEU A 67 -1.62 -0.76 -10.12
C LEU A 67 -2.04 -0.88 -11.59
N SER A 68 -3.01 -1.73 -11.91
CA SER A 68 -3.40 -2.05 -13.29
C SER A 68 -4.82 -1.64 -13.65
N PHE A 69 -5.48 -0.89 -12.79
CA PHE A 69 -6.82 -0.33 -13.03
C PHE A 69 -7.82 -1.37 -13.59
N GLY A 70 -7.89 -2.55 -12.98
CA GLY A 70 -8.85 -3.60 -13.33
C GLY A 70 -8.31 -4.75 -14.21
N LEU A 71 -7.08 -4.64 -14.73
CA LEU A 71 -6.40 -5.78 -15.37
C LEU A 71 -5.66 -6.64 -14.34
N PRO A 72 -5.45 -7.94 -14.59
CA PRO A 72 -4.72 -8.82 -13.67
C PRO A 72 -3.21 -8.54 -13.73
N LEU A 73 -2.73 -7.66 -12.84
CA LEU A 73 -1.31 -7.37 -12.65
C LEU A 73 -0.98 -7.43 -11.16
N ALA A 74 0.15 -8.03 -10.85
CA ALA A 74 0.82 -7.90 -9.57
C ALA A 74 2.30 -7.63 -9.81
N SER A 75 2.92 -6.89 -8.90
CA SER A 75 4.34 -6.59 -8.92
C SER A 75 4.93 -6.88 -7.55
N ILE A 76 6.07 -7.54 -7.54
CA ILE A 76 6.92 -7.71 -6.37
C ILE A 76 8.20 -6.94 -6.64
N SER A 77 8.47 -5.94 -5.82
CA SER A 77 9.72 -5.18 -5.85
C SER A 77 10.58 -5.59 -4.66
N THR A 78 11.88 -5.76 -4.87
CA THR A 78 12.82 -6.20 -3.84
C THR A 78 14.15 -5.48 -3.98
N THR A 79 15.01 -5.57 -2.97
CA THR A 79 16.38 -5.06 -3.05
C THR A 79 17.20 -5.86 -4.05
N ALA A 80 18.21 -5.22 -4.64
CA ALA A 80 19.12 -5.88 -5.58
C ALA A 80 19.89 -7.05 -4.95
N GLU A 81 20.13 -7.00 -3.63
CA GLU A 81 20.77 -8.08 -2.87
C GLU A 81 19.92 -9.34 -2.83
N ILE A 82 18.64 -9.21 -2.45
CA ILE A 82 17.70 -10.34 -2.43
C ILE A 82 17.54 -10.91 -3.84
N GLY A 83 17.41 -10.05 -4.86
CA GLY A 83 17.33 -10.48 -6.25
C GLY A 83 18.55 -11.29 -6.73
N ARG A 84 19.76 -10.87 -6.35
CA ARG A 84 20.99 -11.65 -6.62
C ARG A 84 21.00 -12.99 -5.89
N GLY A 85 20.67 -13.00 -4.59
CA GLY A 85 20.61 -14.22 -3.79
C GLY A 85 19.63 -15.25 -4.36
N CYS A 86 18.43 -14.82 -4.78
CA CYS A 86 17.48 -15.70 -5.46
C CYS A 86 18.06 -16.31 -6.75
N LYS A 87 18.73 -15.50 -7.57
CA LYS A 87 19.36 -15.97 -8.81
C LYS A 87 20.48 -16.98 -8.54
N GLU A 88 21.35 -16.70 -7.59
CA GLU A 88 22.46 -17.58 -7.20
C GLU A 88 21.96 -18.91 -6.62
N ALA A 89 20.86 -18.88 -5.87
CA ALA A 89 20.20 -20.07 -5.34
C ALA A 89 19.44 -20.87 -6.41
N GLY A 90 19.41 -20.42 -7.67
CA GLY A 90 18.64 -21.06 -8.74
C GLY A 90 17.13 -20.97 -8.56
N PHE A 91 16.64 -19.99 -7.78
CA PHE A 91 15.21 -19.78 -7.59
C PHE A 91 14.57 -19.35 -8.91
N LEU A 92 13.65 -20.16 -9.41
CA LEU A 92 12.87 -19.88 -10.60
C LEU A 92 11.39 -19.88 -10.25
N TRP A 93 10.77 -18.71 -10.38
CA TRP A 93 9.32 -18.55 -10.34
C TRP A 93 8.85 -18.12 -11.72
N LEU A 94 8.05 -18.95 -12.38
CA LEU A 94 7.57 -18.71 -13.73
C LEU A 94 6.06 -18.96 -13.81
N THR A 95 5.35 -18.02 -14.42
CA THR A 95 3.96 -18.19 -14.85
C THR A 95 3.87 -17.85 -16.34
N ALA A 96 2.87 -18.38 -17.04
CA ALA A 96 2.71 -18.15 -18.48
C ALA A 96 2.53 -16.67 -18.85
N HIS A 97 2.02 -15.86 -17.93
CA HIS A 97 1.78 -14.42 -18.10
C HIS A 97 2.80 -13.54 -17.34
N LEU A 98 3.93 -14.12 -16.91
CA LEU A 98 4.98 -13.35 -16.26
C LEU A 98 5.49 -12.28 -17.24
N ASN A 99 5.52 -11.02 -16.79
CA ASN A 99 5.95 -9.86 -17.59
C ASN A 99 5.13 -9.67 -18.88
N ASP A 100 3.82 -9.93 -18.84
CA ASP A 100 2.93 -9.62 -19.95
C ASP A 100 2.99 -8.11 -20.32
N PRO A 101 3.41 -7.76 -21.55
CA PRO A 101 3.67 -6.38 -21.93
C PRO A 101 2.40 -5.50 -21.91
N LEU A 102 1.21 -6.07 -22.11
CA LEU A 102 -0.04 -5.30 -22.09
C LEU A 102 -0.33 -4.83 -20.66
N THR A 103 -0.30 -5.76 -19.70
CA THR A 103 -0.56 -5.41 -18.29
C THR A 103 0.52 -4.50 -17.74
N ALA A 104 1.79 -4.71 -18.12
CA ALA A 104 2.90 -3.86 -17.74
C ALA A 104 2.76 -2.42 -18.27
N ALA A 105 2.38 -2.25 -19.54
CA ALA A 105 2.16 -0.93 -20.13
C ALA A 105 1.01 -0.17 -19.47
N VAL A 106 -0.07 -0.86 -19.09
CA VAL A 106 -1.16 -0.26 -18.32
C VAL A 106 -0.68 0.14 -16.93
N GLY A 107 0.08 -0.72 -16.25
CA GLY A 107 0.65 -0.42 -14.94
C GLY A 107 1.55 0.82 -14.94
N ASP A 108 2.45 0.90 -15.92
CA ASP A 108 3.32 2.06 -16.14
C ASP A 108 2.50 3.34 -16.35
N LYS A 109 1.47 3.27 -17.22
CA LYS A 109 0.60 4.42 -17.48
C LYS A 109 -0.19 4.86 -16.26
N VAL A 110 -0.62 3.94 -15.41
CA VAL A 110 -1.31 4.26 -14.15
C VAL A 110 -0.37 5.02 -13.22
N LEU A 111 0.87 4.55 -13.04
CA LEU A 111 1.86 5.22 -12.19
C LEU A 111 2.20 6.61 -12.73
N GLU A 112 2.35 6.76 -14.05
CA GLU A 112 2.54 8.06 -14.71
C GLU A 112 1.38 9.01 -14.38
N ILE A 113 0.13 8.56 -14.53
CA ILE A 113 -1.06 9.38 -14.24
C ILE A 113 -1.11 9.77 -12.77
N VAL A 114 -0.80 8.85 -11.85
CA VAL A 114 -0.81 9.13 -10.40
C VAL A 114 0.16 10.25 -10.06
N GLY A 115 1.37 10.22 -10.63
CA GLY A 115 2.37 11.27 -10.47
C GLY A 115 1.98 12.57 -11.18
N ARG A 116 1.67 12.50 -12.48
CA ARG A 116 1.36 13.65 -13.34
C ARG A 116 0.16 14.45 -12.83
N ASP A 117 -0.91 13.76 -12.43
CA ASP A 117 -2.18 14.40 -12.06
C ASP A 117 -2.30 14.66 -10.55
N ASN A 118 -1.22 14.48 -9.78
CA ASN A 118 -1.18 14.64 -8.33
C ASN A 118 -2.32 13.89 -7.61
N ILE A 119 -2.55 12.64 -8.01
CA ILE A 119 -3.68 11.84 -7.52
C ILE A 119 -3.60 11.66 -6.00
N CYS A 120 -2.40 11.52 -5.43
CA CYS A 120 -2.20 11.43 -3.97
C CYS A 120 -2.74 12.65 -3.23
N GLN A 121 -2.46 13.86 -3.72
CA GLN A 121 -2.98 15.09 -3.12
C GLN A 121 -4.51 15.16 -3.23
N LYS A 122 -5.05 14.88 -4.43
CA LYS A 122 -6.50 14.86 -4.65
C LYS A 122 -7.21 13.83 -3.78
N ALA A 123 -6.57 12.68 -3.55
CA ALA A 123 -7.06 11.65 -2.64
C ALA A 123 -7.12 12.18 -1.19
N ASN A 124 -6.11 12.91 -0.71
CA ASN A 124 -6.17 13.54 0.61
C ASN A 124 -7.32 14.55 0.72
N GLU A 125 -7.47 15.44 -0.27
CA GLU A 125 -8.54 16.46 -0.28
C GLU A 125 -9.94 15.82 -0.26
N ARG A 126 -10.16 14.81 -1.12
CA ARG A 126 -11.44 14.08 -1.16
C ARG A 126 -11.64 13.22 0.08
N GLY A 127 -10.57 12.67 0.63
CA GLY A 127 -10.58 11.95 1.89
C GLY A 127 -11.03 12.81 3.06
N GLN A 128 -10.51 14.03 3.18
CA GLN A 128 -10.94 15.00 4.19
C GLN A 128 -12.41 15.37 4.02
N GLN A 129 -12.85 15.60 2.78
CA GLN A 129 -14.27 15.88 2.49
C GLN A 129 -15.17 14.71 2.93
N LEU A 130 -14.79 13.48 2.59
CA LEU A 130 -15.52 12.27 2.97
C LEU A 130 -15.56 12.11 4.49
N ARG A 131 -14.41 12.23 5.15
CA ARG A 131 -14.28 12.10 6.60
C ARG A 131 -15.13 13.12 7.35
N ALA A 132 -15.11 14.39 6.93
CA ALA A 132 -15.95 15.43 7.52
C ALA A 132 -17.46 15.14 7.36
N GLY A 133 -17.86 14.48 6.27
CA GLY A 133 -19.23 13.99 6.09
C GLY A 133 -19.59 12.85 7.05
N LEU A 134 -18.68 11.88 7.19
CA LEU A 134 -18.87 10.75 8.08
C LEU A 134 -18.88 11.15 9.57
N GLU A 135 -18.05 12.11 9.98
CA GLU A 135 -18.03 12.65 11.35
C GLU A 135 -19.37 13.29 11.73
N LYS A 136 -20.02 13.99 10.79
CA LYS A 136 -21.39 14.51 11.00
C LYS A 136 -22.41 13.39 11.20
N LEU A 137 -22.27 12.29 10.48
CA LEU A 137 -23.13 11.12 10.66
C LEU A 137 -22.85 10.44 12.01
N GLN A 138 -21.58 10.31 12.40
CA GLN A 138 -21.18 9.74 13.68
C GLN A 138 -21.79 10.50 14.86
N GLN A 139 -21.79 11.84 14.81
CA GLN A 139 -22.43 12.68 15.83
C GLN A 139 -23.95 12.51 15.91
N LYS A 140 -24.60 12.06 14.81
CA LYS A 140 -26.05 11.90 14.73
C LYS A 140 -26.52 10.48 15.10
N TYR A 141 -25.71 9.47 14.81
CA TYR A 141 -26.09 8.07 14.95
C TYR A 141 -25.18 7.33 15.94
N TRP A 142 -25.75 6.92 17.06
CA TRP A 142 -25.02 6.23 18.15
C TRP A 142 -24.37 4.90 17.73
N CYS A 143 -24.85 4.27 16.65
CA CYS A 143 -24.33 3.01 16.16
C CYS A 143 -22.99 3.13 15.42
N ILE A 144 -22.55 4.35 15.11
CA ILE A 144 -21.24 4.61 14.49
C ILE A 144 -20.23 4.82 15.62
N GLY A 145 -19.51 3.75 15.97
CA GLY A 145 -18.59 3.76 17.11
C GLY A 145 -17.27 4.48 16.84
N ASP A 146 -16.66 4.22 15.68
CA ASP A 146 -15.31 4.70 15.36
C ASP A 146 -15.17 5.01 13.86
N LEU A 147 -14.32 5.97 13.51
CA LEU A 147 -14.04 6.37 12.13
C LEU A 147 -12.54 6.24 11.85
N ARG A 148 -12.19 5.29 10.99
CA ARG A 148 -10.82 4.82 10.78
C ARG A 148 -10.38 4.97 9.33
N GLY A 149 -9.07 4.97 9.11
CA GLY A 149 -8.45 5.01 7.79
C GLY A 149 -7.93 6.38 7.36
N ARG A 150 -7.29 6.41 6.17
CA ARG A 150 -6.55 7.55 5.63
C ARG A 150 -6.94 7.86 4.19
N GLY A 151 -6.90 9.15 3.84
CA GLY A 151 -7.35 9.61 2.53
C GLY A 151 -8.79 9.17 2.27
N PRO A 152 -9.15 8.72 1.05
CA PRO A 152 -10.47 8.20 0.73
C PRO A 152 -10.65 6.73 1.16
N PHE A 153 -9.65 6.12 1.80
CA PHE A 153 -9.70 4.75 2.29
C PHE A 153 -10.12 4.72 3.75
N VAL A 154 -11.44 4.71 3.99
CA VAL A 154 -12.05 4.89 5.33
C VAL A 154 -13.10 3.83 5.64
N GLY A 155 -13.32 3.56 6.93
CA GLY A 155 -14.34 2.65 7.44
C GLY A 155 -14.89 3.08 8.81
N PHE A 156 -16.09 2.62 9.14
CA PHE A 156 -16.76 2.83 10.42
C PHE A 156 -17.65 1.65 10.81
#